data_AF-A0A162IB11-F1
#
_entry.id   AF-A0A162IB11-F1
#
_cell.length_a   1.000
_cell.length_b   1.000
_cell.length_c   1.000
_cell.angle_alpha   90.00
_cell.angle_beta   90.00
_cell.angle_gamma   90.00
#
_symmetry.space_group_name_H-M   'P 1'
#
loop_
_entity.id
_entity.type
_entity.pdbx_description
1 polymer ?
#
loop_
_entity_poly.entity_id
_entity_poly.type
_entity_poly.pdbx_seq_one_letter_code
_entity_poly.pdbx_strand_id
1 'polypeptide(L)'
;MVARAEHNAMHPQGKLDLIANLGCGTRRRCGARNQTEASHRAFWKRLLDAGESLMEGQRAWNDYTSICSRDERRNRLYRLDIAVDRLPELDDAASIPSLRSLVHNDSCLRKAITDFAEHLFATLFCFEITEVPISTGDGFLVTGRICCLRPGDDPAAPKIVQRLAASAVTVNGKSVKWELQRDEQGCIYQRMSFVSGEKIDIRLSEKTGKRQRRISGAPYSLGSLVRHSALQADFGTRVPKRKVTEEPPGPAPRPKKLMTCHGCR
;
A
#
# COMPACT_ATOMS: atom_id res chain seq x y z
N MET A 1 -5.22 -1.57 -10.64
CA MET A 1 -6.47 -0.93 -10.21
C MET A 1 -7.49 -1.95 -9.68
N VAL A 2 -7.83 -2.98 -10.47
CA VAL A 2 -8.76 -4.06 -10.06
C VAL A 2 -8.40 -4.67 -8.69
N ALA A 3 -7.17 -5.18 -8.51
CA ALA A 3 -6.76 -5.77 -7.23
C ALA A 3 -6.89 -4.84 -6.00
N ARG A 4 -6.76 -3.51 -6.18
CA ARG A 4 -6.99 -2.54 -5.08
C ARG A 4 -8.47 -2.40 -4.77
N ALA A 5 -9.32 -2.36 -5.80
CA ALA A 5 -10.76 -2.30 -5.62
C ALA A 5 -11.28 -3.57 -4.90
N GLU A 6 -10.78 -4.74 -5.28
CA GLU A 6 -11.08 -6.00 -4.61
C GLU A 6 -10.60 -6.02 -3.16
N HIS A 7 -9.37 -5.58 -2.90
CA HIS A 7 -8.87 -5.47 -1.53
C HIS A 7 -9.76 -4.56 -0.68
N ASN A 8 -10.13 -3.38 -1.20
CA ASN A 8 -11.01 -2.46 -0.48
C ASN A 8 -12.40 -3.06 -0.22
N ALA A 9 -12.91 -3.89 -1.13
CA ALA A 9 -14.18 -4.60 -0.95
C ALA A 9 -14.08 -5.69 0.12
N MET A 10 -12.98 -6.44 0.16
CA MET A 10 -12.74 -7.50 1.15
C MET A 10 -12.33 -6.97 2.53
N HIS A 11 -11.65 -5.81 2.57
CA HIS A 11 -11.15 -5.20 3.79
C HIS A 11 -11.55 -3.72 3.85
N PRO A 12 -12.84 -3.39 4.13
CA PRO A 12 -13.34 -2.01 4.12
C PRO A 12 -12.62 -1.08 5.10
N GLN A 13 -12.03 -1.65 6.15
CA GLN A 13 -11.26 -0.93 7.18
C GLN A 13 -9.74 -1.19 7.08
N GLY A 14 -9.32 -2.06 6.15
CA GLY A 14 -7.93 -2.44 5.95
C GLY A 14 -7.16 -1.38 5.18
N LYS A 15 -6.03 -0.95 5.74
CA LYS A 15 -5.11 -0.04 5.05
C LYS A 15 -4.07 -0.88 4.32
N LEU A 16 -3.99 -0.75 2.99
CA LEU A 16 -2.89 -1.33 2.22
C LEU A 16 -1.56 -0.71 2.63
N ASP A 17 -0.56 -1.55 2.89
CA ASP A 17 0.80 -1.10 3.19
C ASP A 17 1.62 -0.89 1.92
N LEU A 18 1.53 -1.83 0.96
CA LEU A 18 2.30 -1.81 -0.28
C LEU A 18 1.46 -2.26 -1.47
N ILE A 19 1.75 -1.68 -2.63
CA ILE A 19 1.25 -2.10 -3.93
C ILE A 19 2.45 -2.23 -4.86
N ALA A 20 2.76 -3.46 -5.23
CA ALA A 20 3.71 -3.77 -6.28
C ALA A 20 2.96 -4.12 -7.56
N ASN A 21 3.37 -3.50 -8.66
CA ASN A 21 2.83 -3.78 -9.98
C ASN A 21 3.99 -4.28 -10.87
N LEU A 22 3.90 -5.53 -11.29
CA LEU A 22 4.89 -6.19 -12.13
C LEU A 22 4.53 -5.97 -13.60
N GLY A 23 5.44 -5.41 -14.38
CA GLY A 23 5.30 -5.24 -15.82
C GLY A 23 5.98 -6.36 -16.60
N CYS A 24 5.57 -6.51 -17.86
CA CYS A 24 6.19 -7.46 -18.81
C CYS A 24 7.17 -6.77 -19.77
N GLY A 25 7.59 -5.55 -19.45
CA GLY A 25 8.32 -4.68 -20.35
C GLY A 25 7.44 -3.57 -20.90
N THR A 26 8.03 -2.38 -21.02
CA THR A 26 7.44 -1.22 -21.70
C THR A 26 8.39 -0.76 -22.79
N ARG A 27 7.85 -0.45 -23.97
CA ARG A 27 8.64 0.10 -25.06
C ARG A 27 9.13 1.50 -24.71
N ARG A 28 10.42 1.78 -24.90
CA ARG A 28 10.94 3.14 -24.82
C ARG A 28 10.28 4.00 -25.91
N ARG A 29 9.67 5.12 -25.51
CA ARG A 29 9.12 6.08 -26.47
C ARG A 29 10.26 6.78 -27.22
N CYS A 30 10.67 6.24 -28.36
CA CYS A 30 11.39 6.98 -29.38
C CYS A 30 10.38 7.79 -30.20
N GLY A 31 10.69 9.05 -30.50
CA GLY A 31 9.77 10.00 -31.16
C GLY A 31 9.04 9.40 -32.36
N ALA A 32 7.73 9.63 -32.42
CA ALA A 32 6.84 9.05 -33.42
C ALA A 32 7.30 9.40 -34.84
N ARG A 33 7.58 8.37 -35.66
CA ARG A 33 7.66 8.52 -37.12
C ARG A 33 6.26 8.26 -37.68
N ASN A 34 5.63 9.32 -38.16
CA ASN A 34 4.37 9.23 -38.89
C ASN A 34 4.61 8.51 -40.23
N GLN A 35 4.05 7.33 -40.40
CA GLN A 35 3.88 6.71 -41.72
C GLN A 35 2.41 6.37 -41.92
N THR A 36 1.77 7.16 -42.79
CA THR A 36 0.38 7.01 -43.21
C THR A 36 0.36 6.35 -44.58
N GLU A 37 -0.07 5.09 -44.65
CA GLU A 37 -0.66 4.54 -45.87
C GLU A 37 -1.90 3.71 -45.52
N ALA A 38 -2.97 3.95 -46.27
CA ALA A 38 -4.30 3.41 -46.01
C ALA A 38 -4.51 2.11 -46.79
N SER A 39 -4.54 0.98 -46.07
CA SER A 39 -4.89 -0.36 -46.56
C SER A 39 -5.79 -1.07 -45.54
N HIS A 40 -6.60 -2.05 -45.96
CA HIS A 40 -7.38 -2.90 -45.06
C HIS A 40 -6.51 -3.61 -44.00
N ARG A 41 -5.26 -3.99 -44.36
CA ARG A 41 -4.29 -4.50 -43.38
C ARG A 41 -3.86 -3.43 -42.39
N ALA A 42 -3.80 -2.16 -42.82
CA ALA A 42 -3.53 -1.04 -41.95
C ALA A 42 -4.72 -0.74 -41.01
N PHE A 43 -5.96 -1.01 -41.40
CA PHE A 43 -7.12 -0.89 -40.50
C PHE A 43 -7.06 -1.90 -39.35
N TRP A 44 -6.89 -3.20 -39.66
CA TRP A 44 -6.78 -4.24 -38.62
C TRP A 44 -5.57 -4.05 -37.73
N LYS A 45 -4.43 -3.67 -38.32
CA LYS A 45 -3.24 -3.30 -37.56
C LYS A 45 -3.51 -2.10 -36.65
N ARG A 46 -4.16 -1.04 -37.13
CA ARG A 46 -4.54 0.11 -36.28
C ARG A 46 -5.52 -0.26 -35.17
N LEU A 47 -6.44 -1.19 -35.42
CA LEU A 47 -7.39 -1.67 -34.41
C LEU A 47 -6.67 -2.51 -33.33
N LEU A 48 -5.76 -3.39 -33.74
CA LEU A 48 -4.92 -4.16 -32.82
C LEU A 48 -3.98 -3.23 -32.04
N ASP A 49 -3.28 -2.31 -32.71
CA ASP A 49 -2.43 -1.29 -32.09
C ASP A 49 -3.24 -0.41 -31.10
N ALA A 50 -4.48 -0.06 -31.44
CA ALA A 50 -5.38 0.68 -30.54
C ALA A 50 -5.82 -0.18 -29.34
N GLY A 51 -6.11 -1.47 -29.56
CA GLY A 51 -6.41 -2.44 -28.51
C GLY A 51 -5.22 -2.64 -27.56
N GLU A 52 -4.02 -2.80 -28.10
CA GLU A 52 -2.77 -2.87 -27.34
C GLU A 52 -2.51 -1.57 -26.58
N SER A 53 -2.79 -0.41 -27.17
CA SER A 53 -2.70 0.89 -26.50
C SER A 53 -3.68 1.04 -25.33
N LEU A 54 -4.88 0.44 -25.43
CA LEU A 54 -5.84 0.38 -24.32
C LEU A 54 -5.38 -0.57 -23.20
N MET A 55 -4.61 -1.61 -23.55
CA MET A 55 -4.04 -2.59 -22.63
C MET A 55 -2.63 -2.21 -22.15
N GLU A 56 -2.15 -1.01 -22.49
CA GLU A 56 -0.82 -0.54 -22.13
C GLU A 56 -0.73 -0.33 -20.60
N GLY A 57 -0.20 -1.33 -19.90
CA GLY A 57 -0.13 -1.35 -18.43
C GLY A 57 0.61 -0.14 -17.84
N GLN A 58 1.57 0.43 -18.58
CA GLN A 58 2.26 1.65 -18.17
C GLN A 58 1.33 2.87 -18.14
N ARG A 59 0.40 2.99 -19.10
CA ARG A 59 -0.58 4.07 -19.14
C ARG A 59 -1.54 3.97 -17.95
N ALA A 60 -2.12 2.79 -17.74
CA ALA A 60 -2.98 2.53 -16.59
C ALA A 60 -2.28 2.78 -15.25
N TRP A 61 -0.99 2.45 -15.14
CA TRP A 61 -0.17 2.76 -13.97
C TRP A 61 0.05 4.27 -13.78
N ASN A 62 0.35 5.00 -14.85
CA ASN A 62 0.55 6.44 -14.80
C ASN A 62 -0.74 7.16 -14.40
N ASP A 63 -1.88 6.78 -14.97
CA ASP A 63 -3.19 7.34 -14.64
C ASP A 63 -3.51 7.10 -13.16
N TYR A 64 -3.32 5.86 -12.69
CA TYR A 64 -3.51 5.50 -11.28
C TYR A 64 -2.59 6.27 -10.32
N THR A 65 -1.31 6.42 -10.67
CA THR A 65 -0.36 7.14 -9.80
C THR A 65 -0.58 8.65 -9.80
N SER A 66 -1.16 9.21 -10.87
CA SER A 66 -1.44 10.64 -10.98
C SER A 66 -2.45 11.14 -9.94
N ILE A 67 -3.45 10.31 -9.63
CA ILE A 67 -4.48 10.59 -8.62
C ILE A 67 -4.02 10.27 -7.19
N CYS A 68 -2.88 9.57 -7.03
CA CYS A 68 -2.35 9.23 -5.71
C CYS A 68 -1.56 10.41 -5.11
N SER A 69 -1.66 10.55 -3.79
CA SER A 69 -0.90 11.56 -3.06
C SER A 69 0.62 11.35 -3.22
N ARG A 70 1.40 12.41 -3.04
CA ARG A 70 2.87 12.33 -3.11
C ARG A 70 3.44 11.36 -2.04
N ASP A 71 2.80 11.30 -0.88
CA ASP A 71 3.17 10.39 0.20
C ASP A 71 2.93 8.92 -0.18
N GLU A 72 1.77 8.59 -0.74
CA GLU A 72 1.47 7.23 -1.23
C GLU A 72 2.43 6.80 -2.34
N ARG A 73 2.68 7.68 -3.33
CA ARG A 73 3.62 7.38 -4.42
C ARG A 73 5.03 7.08 -3.91
N ARG A 74 5.48 7.76 -2.86
CA ARG A 74 6.83 7.56 -2.31
C ARG A 74 6.92 6.35 -1.39
N ASN A 75 5.85 6.05 -0.67
CA ASN A 75 5.89 5.13 0.47
C ASN A 75 5.04 3.88 0.27
N ARG A 76 4.37 3.67 -0.88
CA ARG A 76 3.47 2.51 -1.05
C ARG A 76 3.49 1.90 -2.44
N LEU A 77 3.79 2.69 -3.47
CA LEU A 77 3.61 2.28 -4.85
C LEU A 77 4.93 1.94 -5.52
N TYR A 78 5.02 0.73 -6.09
CA TYR A 78 6.18 0.26 -6.82
C TYR A 78 5.74 -0.29 -8.18
N ARG A 79 6.37 0.19 -9.25
CA ARG A 79 6.31 -0.42 -10.59
C ARG A 79 7.64 -1.10 -10.84
N LEU A 80 7.61 -2.42 -10.93
CA LEU A 80 8.77 -3.25 -11.26
C LEU A 80 8.60 -3.65 -12.72
N ASP A 81 9.25 -2.91 -13.60
CA ASP A 81 9.11 -3.06 -15.03
C ASP A 81 10.42 -2.69 -15.71
N ILE A 82 10.56 -3.11 -16.96
CA ILE A 82 11.78 -2.93 -17.73
C ILE A 82 11.52 -2.16 -19.02
N ALA A 83 12.39 -1.21 -19.32
CA ALA A 83 12.25 -0.38 -20.51
C ALA A 83 13.07 -0.95 -21.66
N VAL A 84 12.41 -1.53 -22.66
CA VAL A 84 13.04 -2.19 -23.82
C VAL A 84 12.89 -1.34 -25.08
N ASP A 85 13.87 -1.39 -25.98
CA ASP A 85 13.85 -0.61 -27.22
C ASP A 85 12.87 -1.19 -28.24
N ARG A 86 12.85 -2.52 -28.35
CA ARG A 86 11.92 -3.28 -29.17
C ARG A 86 11.31 -4.39 -28.33
N LEU A 87 9.98 -4.39 -28.24
CA LEU A 87 9.25 -5.51 -27.65
C LEU A 87 9.24 -6.67 -28.67
N PRO A 88 9.54 -7.90 -28.25
CA PRO A 88 9.30 -9.07 -29.09
C PRO A 88 7.80 -9.28 -29.28
N GLU A 89 7.43 -10.10 -30.26
CA GLU A 89 6.05 -10.54 -30.44
C GLU A 89 5.63 -11.41 -29.26
N LEU A 90 4.32 -11.47 -28.97
CA LEU A 90 3.80 -12.13 -27.77
C LEU A 90 4.13 -13.63 -27.72
N ASP A 91 4.22 -14.26 -28.89
CA ASP A 91 4.51 -15.68 -29.10
C ASP A 91 5.99 -15.99 -29.41
N ASP A 92 6.87 -14.97 -29.43
CA ASP A 92 8.30 -15.16 -29.67
C ASP A 92 9.03 -15.67 -28.42
N ALA A 93 8.91 -16.97 -28.19
CA ALA A 93 9.61 -17.67 -27.11
C ALA A 93 11.15 -17.69 -27.30
N ALA A 94 11.65 -17.49 -28.52
CA ALA A 94 13.10 -17.47 -28.78
C ALA A 94 13.78 -16.25 -28.17
N SER A 95 13.03 -15.15 -27.93
CA SER A 95 13.53 -13.93 -27.29
C SER A 95 13.73 -14.03 -25.78
N ILE A 96 13.15 -15.03 -25.09
CA ILE A 96 13.14 -15.15 -23.62
C ILE A 96 14.54 -15.06 -22.99
N PRO A 97 15.59 -15.74 -23.51
CA PRO A 97 16.93 -15.65 -22.93
C PRO A 97 17.50 -14.23 -22.97
N SER A 98 17.23 -13.49 -24.05
CA SER A 98 17.64 -12.10 -24.21
C SER A 98 16.94 -11.19 -23.20
N LEU A 99 15.61 -11.33 -23.06
CA LEU A 99 14.83 -10.59 -22.06
C LEU A 99 15.32 -10.85 -20.63
N ARG A 100 15.64 -12.10 -20.31
CA ARG A 100 16.18 -12.47 -18.99
C ARG A 100 17.52 -11.79 -18.72
N SER A 101 18.41 -11.77 -19.71
CA SER A 101 19.69 -11.04 -19.61
C SER A 101 19.46 -9.54 -19.38
N LEU A 102 18.49 -8.95 -20.09
CA LEU A 102 18.12 -7.54 -19.94
C LEU A 102 17.65 -7.23 -18.50
N VAL A 103 16.77 -8.07 -17.95
CA VAL A 103 16.28 -7.96 -16.57
C VAL A 103 17.41 -8.05 -15.54
N HIS A 104 18.33 -9.00 -15.70
CA HIS A 104 19.45 -9.16 -14.76
C HIS A 104 20.43 -7.98 -14.79
N ASN A 105 20.58 -7.33 -15.95
CA ASN A 105 21.51 -6.23 -16.16
C ASN A 105 20.90 -4.84 -15.94
N ASP A 106 19.57 -4.73 -15.77
CA ASP A 106 18.90 -3.46 -15.54
C ASP A 106 19.15 -2.95 -14.11
N SER A 107 20.02 -1.94 -13.99
CA SER A 107 20.41 -1.34 -12.72
C SER A 107 19.28 -0.55 -12.05
N CYS A 108 18.36 0.03 -12.84
CA CYS A 108 17.20 0.77 -12.35
C CYS A 108 16.21 -0.17 -11.69
N LEU A 109 15.88 -1.27 -12.35
CA LEU A 109 15.01 -2.33 -11.84
C LEU A 109 15.64 -2.99 -10.61
N ARG A 110 16.94 -3.32 -10.64
CA ARG A 110 17.65 -3.85 -9.48
C ARG A 110 17.54 -2.93 -8.27
N LYS A 111 17.72 -1.62 -8.46
CA LYS A 111 17.54 -0.63 -7.39
C LYS A 111 16.10 -0.58 -6.89
N ALA A 112 15.11 -0.61 -7.79
CA ALA A 112 13.69 -0.63 -7.41
C ALA A 112 13.32 -1.88 -6.61
N ILE A 113 13.86 -3.05 -6.97
CA ILE A 113 13.69 -4.31 -6.24
C ILE A 113 14.31 -4.21 -4.85
N THR A 114 15.53 -3.68 -4.72
CA THR A 114 16.16 -3.46 -3.41
C THR A 114 15.31 -2.52 -2.54
N ASP A 115 14.90 -1.37 -3.08
CA ASP A 115 14.04 -0.40 -2.39
C ASP A 115 12.67 -1.00 -1.98
N PHE A 116 12.15 -1.94 -2.77
CA PHE A 116 10.93 -2.67 -2.47
C PHE A 116 11.15 -3.71 -1.35
N ALA A 117 12.24 -4.46 -1.42
CA ALA A 117 12.59 -5.48 -0.42
C ALA A 117 12.86 -4.89 0.98
N GLU A 118 13.52 -3.72 1.05
CA GLU A 118 13.67 -2.96 2.30
C GLU A 118 12.31 -2.55 2.88
N HIS A 119 11.37 -2.16 2.02
CA HIS A 119 10.03 -1.78 2.46
C HIS A 119 9.24 -2.99 2.95
N LEU A 120 9.28 -4.09 2.18
CA LEU A 120 8.63 -5.33 2.54
C LEU A 120 9.13 -5.84 3.90
N PHE A 121 10.43 -5.67 4.18
CA PHE A 121 10.99 -5.98 5.48
C PHE A 121 10.38 -5.13 6.60
N ALA A 122 10.25 -3.82 6.42
CA ALA A 122 9.60 -2.95 7.40
C ALA A 122 8.13 -3.31 7.64
N THR A 123 7.41 -3.76 6.61
CA THR A 123 6.02 -4.22 6.75
C THR A 123 5.85 -5.54 7.50
N LEU A 124 6.94 -6.25 7.81
CA LEU A 124 6.89 -7.40 8.73
C LEU A 124 6.62 -6.98 10.18
N PHE A 125 6.66 -5.69 10.49
CA PHE A 125 6.45 -5.19 11.83
C PHE A 125 5.17 -4.36 11.91
N CYS A 126 4.45 -4.47 13.02
CA CYS A 126 3.30 -3.63 13.35
C CYS A 126 3.45 -3.10 14.79
N PHE A 127 2.67 -2.09 15.14
CA PHE A 127 2.64 -1.53 16.49
C PHE A 127 1.28 -1.76 17.12
N GLU A 128 1.32 -2.25 18.36
CA GLU A 128 0.15 -2.51 19.19
C GLU A 128 0.28 -1.71 20.48
N ILE A 129 -0.82 -1.08 20.90
CA ILE A 129 -0.91 -0.43 22.20
C ILE A 129 -1.23 -1.50 23.25
N THR A 130 -0.51 -1.47 24.37
CA THR A 130 -0.70 -2.41 25.49
C THR A 130 -1.45 -1.79 26.66
N GLU A 131 -1.54 -0.46 26.73
CA GLU A 131 -2.18 0.28 27.81
C GLU A 131 -2.99 1.46 27.26
N VAL A 132 -4.06 1.86 27.96
CA VAL A 132 -4.83 3.04 27.53
C VAL A 132 -3.93 4.28 27.58
N PRO A 133 -3.81 5.05 26.49
CA PRO A 133 -2.95 6.24 26.47
C PRO A 133 -3.37 7.26 27.52
N ILE A 134 -2.40 7.80 28.25
CA ILE A 134 -2.63 8.77 29.33
C ILE A 134 -2.36 10.17 28.79
N SER A 135 -3.32 11.08 28.93
CA SER A 135 -3.10 12.48 28.57
C SER A 135 -2.04 13.10 29.47
N THR A 136 -1.06 13.75 28.87
CA THR A 136 -0.02 14.54 29.54
C THR A 136 -0.08 15.98 29.02
N GLY A 137 0.61 16.92 29.67
CA GLY A 137 0.67 18.31 29.20
C GLY A 137 1.24 18.45 27.78
N ASP A 138 2.08 17.49 27.35
CA ASP A 138 2.78 17.50 26.07
C ASP A 138 2.17 16.56 25.01
N GLY A 139 1.02 15.94 25.29
CA GLY A 139 0.34 15.02 24.38
C GLY A 139 -0.22 13.79 25.11
N PHE A 140 0.08 12.60 24.60
CA PHE A 140 -0.32 11.33 25.20
C PHE A 140 0.90 10.47 25.47
N LEU A 141 1.01 9.95 26.70
CA LEU A 141 1.90 8.86 27.02
C LEU A 141 1.33 7.58 26.41
N VAL A 142 2.05 7.02 25.43
CA VAL A 142 1.66 5.81 24.73
C VAL A 142 2.60 4.69 25.14
N THR A 143 2.04 3.62 25.71
CA THR A 143 2.77 2.38 26.00
C THR A 143 2.30 1.29 25.06
N GLY A 144 3.25 0.61 24.42
CA GLY A 144 2.94 -0.44 23.47
C GLY A 144 4.15 -1.29 23.12
N ARG A 145 3.99 -2.06 22.05
CA ARG A 145 5.05 -2.90 21.50
C ARG A 145 5.04 -2.89 19.98
N ILE A 146 6.21 -2.94 19.39
CA ILE A 146 6.38 -3.31 17.99
C ILE A 146 6.51 -4.83 17.93
N CYS A 147 5.68 -5.49 17.15
CA CYS A 147 5.67 -6.94 16.97
C CYS A 147 6.08 -7.31 15.55
N CYS A 148 6.77 -8.43 15.39
CA CYS A 148 6.94 -9.06 14.09
C CYS A 148 5.70 -9.91 13.79
N LEU A 149 5.17 -9.77 12.56
CA LEU A 149 4.04 -10.55 12.05
C LEU A 149 4.43 -12.01 11.74
N ARG A 150 5.73 -12.34 11.79
CA ARG A 150 6.22 -13.71 11.57
C ARG A 150 6.26 -14.48 12.89
N PRO A 151 5.74 -15.71 12.91
CA PRO A 151 5.87 -16.62 14.06
C PRO A 151 7.33 -16.82 14.48
N GLY A 152 7.55 -17.13 15.76
CA GLY A 152 8.89 -17.35 16.30
C GLY A 152 9.62 -18.55 15.70
N ASP A 153 8.87 -19.55 15.24
CA ASP A 153 9.36 -20.76 14.58
C ASP A 153 9.51 -20.61 13.05
N ASP A 154 9.23 -19.43 12.50
CA ASP A 154 9.41 -19.15 11.06
C ASP A 154 10.90 -19.36 10.68
N PRO A 155 11.22 -20.16 9.64
CA PRO A 155 12.59 -20.38 9.20
C PRO A 155 13.36 -19.10 8.84
N ALA A 156 12.66 -18.00 8.56
CA ALA A 156 13.25 -16.69 8.29
C ALA A 156 13.60 -15.91 9.57
N ALA A 157 13.13 -16.32 10.75
CA ALA A 157 13.33 -15.60 12.01
C ALA A 157 14.81 -15.26 12.31
N PRO A 158 15.79 -16.17 12.12
CA PRO A 158 17.21 -15.83 12.31
C PRO A 158 17.68 -14.69 11.41
N LYS A 159 17.24 -14.68 10.14
CA LYS A 159 17.59 -13.63 9.16
C LYS A 159 16.90 -12.30 9.50
N ILE A 160 15.66 -12.35 9.99
CA ILE A 160 14.93 -11.17 10.45
C ILE A 160 15.66 -10.53 11.62
N VAL A 161 16.05 -11.32 12.62
CA VAL A 161 16.82 -10.87 13.79
C VAL A 161 18.13 -10.21 13.37
N GLN A 162 18.87 -10.86 12.47
CA GLN A 162 20.13 -10.32 11.95
C GLN A 162 19.94 -8.96 11.26
N ARG A 163 18.95 -8.83 10.37
CA ARG A 163 18.65 -7.54 9.71
C ARG A 163 18.19 -6.49 10.71
N LEU A 164 17.41 -6.88 11.70
CA LEU A 164 16.87 -5.98 12.71
C LEU A 164 17.95 -5.44 13.66
N ALA A 165 18.93 -6.26 14.02
CA ALA A 165 20.11 -5.82 14.78
C ALA A 165 20.95 -4.76 14.04
N ALA A 166 20.89 -4.76 12.71
CA ALA A 166 21.50 -3.74 11.85
C ALA A 166 20.54 -2.61 11.47
N SER A 167 19.37 -2.51 12.10
CA SER A 167 18.36 -1.49 11.81
C SER A 167 18.26 -0.44 12.91
N ALA A 168 17.68 0.71 12.57
CA ALA A 168 17.29 1.76 13.49
C ALA A 168 15.78 1.99 13.39
N VAL A 169 15.15 2.27 14.53
CA VAL A 169 13.72 2.60 14.60
C VAL A 169 13.55 4.05 15.01
N THR A 170 12.63 4.73 14.33
CA THR A 170 12.21 6.07 14.70
C THR A 170 10.72 6.14 14.97
N VAL A 171 10.34 6.92 15.97
CA VAL A 171 8.95 7.23 16.31
C VAL A 171 8.79 8.74 16.19
N ASN A 172 7.92 9.20 15.28
CA ASN A 172 7.73 10.62 14.96
C ASN A 172 9.06 11.34 14.66
N GLY A 173 9.99 10.64 13.98
CA GLY A 173 11.31 11.15 13.62
C GLY A 173 12.37 11.08 14.74
N LYS A 174 12.00 10.73 15.97
CA LYS A 174 12.95 10.55 17.09
C LYS A 174 13.47 9.12 17.10
N SER A 175 14.79 8.96 17.21
CA SER A 175 15.42 7.63 17.31
C SER A 175 15.05 6.96 18.62
N VAL A 176 14.69 5.68 18.53
CA VAL A 176 14.41 4.83 19.69
C VAL A 176 15.43 3.70 19.66
N LYS A 177 16.01 3.40 20.83
CA LYS A 177 16.92 2.26 20.97
C LYS A 177 16.13 0.98 20.69
N TRP A 178 16.59 0.17 19.74
CA TRP A 178 15.97 -1.13 19.48
C TRP A 178 16.47 -2.17 20.49
N GLU A 179 15.57 -2.78 21.25
CA GLU A 179 15.87 -3.86 22.19
C GLU A 179 15.08 -5.10 21.80
N LEU A 180 15.78 -6.03 21.13
CA LEU A 180 15.19 -7.27 20.64
C LEU A 180 14.73 -8.12 21.83
N GLN A 181 13.44 -8.43 21.89
CA GLN A 181 12.85 -9.37 22.83
C GLN A 181 12.17 -10.51 22.05
N ARG A 182 12.00 -11.64 22.74
CA ARG A 182 11.22 -12.79 22.26
C ARG A 182 10.26 -13.21 23.34
N ASP A 183 9.03 -13.56 22.95
CA ASP A 183 8.06 -14.13 23.88
C ASP A 183 8.28 -15.64 24.04
N GLU A 184 7.42 -16.28 24.81
CA GLU A 184 7.46 -17.72 25.08
C GLU A 184 7.33 -18.56 23.80
N GLN A 185 6.66 -18.01 22.79
CA GLN A 185 6.46 -18.61 21.47
C GLN A 185 7.60 -18.25 20.50
N GLY A 186 8.61 -17.51 20.96
CA GLY A 186 9.75 -17.07 20.17
C GLY A 186 9.46 -15.89 19.24
N CYS A 187 8.26 -15.30 19.27
CA CYS A 187 7.88 -14.19 18.41
C CYS A 187 8.69 -12.95 18.78
N ILE A 188 9.19 -12.26 17.77
CA ILE A 188 10.04 -11.09 17.95
C ILE A 188 9.18 -9.88 18.30
N TYR A 189 9.52 -9.19 19.37
CA TYR A 189 8.88 -7.93 19.72
C TYR A 189 9.86 -6.95 20.41
N GLN A 190 9.41 -5.71 20.55
CA GLN A 190 10.04 -4.71 21.41
C GLN A 190 8.96 -3.90 22.13
N ARG A 191 9.05 -3.80 23.46
CA ARG A 191 8.27 -2.86 24.25
C ARG A 191 8.83 -1.45 24.15
N MET A 192 7.94 -0.46 24.15
CA MET A 192 8.32 0.95 24.15
C MET A 192 7.24 1.82 24.77
N SER A 193 7.69 2.92 25.37
CA SER A 193 6.84 3.98 25.86
C SER A 193 7.38 5.33 25.38
N PHE A 194 6.50 6.19 24.88
CA PHE A 194 6.87 7.49 24.34
C PHE A 194 5.70 8.47 24.42
N VAL A 195 6.01 9.77 24.43
CA VAL A 195 5.01 10.83 24.32
C VAL A 195 4.79 11.16 22.85
N SER A 196 3.52 11.17 22.43
CA SER A 196 3.11 11.50 21.07
C SER A 196 1.80 12.30 21.06
N GLY A 197 1.59 13.08 20.01
CA GLY A 197 0.25 13.59 19.69
C GLY A 197 -0.66 12.49 19.12
N GLU A 198 -1.77 12.89 18.50
CA GLU A 198 -2.76 11.96 17.96
C GLU A 198 -2.25 11.07 16.81
N LYS A 199 -1.19 11.48 16.11
CA LYS A 199 -0.59 10.72 15.01
C LYS A 199 0.75 10.13 15.43
N ILE A 200 0.92 8.84 15.16
CA ILE A 200 2.14 8.09 15.45
C ILE A 200 2.71 7.55 14.13
N ASP A 201 3.87 8.04 13.72
CA ASP A 201 4.59 7.57 12.54
C ASP A 201 5.83 6.79 12.98
N ILE A 202 5.75 5.46 12.89
CA ILE A 202 6.86 4.56 13.23
C ILE A 202 7.54 4.11 11.96
N ARG A 203 8.86 4.24 11.92
CA ARG A 203 9.68 3.87 10.76
C ARG A 203 10.87 3.03 11.16
N LEU A 204 11.27 2.16 10.23
CA LEU A 204 12.45 1.31 10.29
C LEU A 204 13.42 1.71 9.17
N SER A 205 14.71 1.79 9.46
CA SER A 205 15.76 1.92 8.46
C SER A 205 16.86 0.91 8.70
N GLU A 206 17.21 0.13 7.68
CA GLU A 206 18.40 -0.71 7.71
C GLU A 206 19.66 0.18 7.60
N LYS A 207 20.76 -0.15 8.28
CA LYS A 207 22.03 0.60 8.22
C LYS A 207 22.56 0.80 6.78
N THR A 208 22.26 -0.14 5.88
CA THR A 208 22.62 -0.08 4.45
C THR A 208 21.65 0.77 3.62
N GLY A 209 20.44 1.00 4.13
CA GLY A 209 19.38 1.72 3.45
C GLY A 209 19.42 3.22 3.73
N LYS A 210 19.35 4.04 2.68
CA LYS A 210 19.30 5.51 2.81
C LYS A 210 17.94 6.05 3.27
N ARG A 211 16.90 5.19 3.35
CA ARG A 211 15.51 5.60 3.54
C ARG A 211 14.88 4.87 4.72
N GLN A 212 14.22 5.64 5.57
CA GLN A 212 13.31 5.12 6.59
C GLN A 212 11.99 4.70 5.93
N ARG A 213 11.57 3.46 6.20
CA ARG A 213 10.34 2.85 5.69
C ARG A 213 9.33 2.75 6.83
N ARG A 214 8.06 2.96 6.54
CA ARG A 214 7.01 2.81 7.54
C ARG A 214 6.84 1.33 7.85
N ILE A 215 6.60 1.03 9.12
CA ILE A 215 6.11 -0.29 9.50
C ILE A 215 4.66 -0.46 9.03
N SER A 216 4.13 -1.68 9.03
CA SER A 216 2.75 -1.96 8.64
C SER A 216 1.77 -1.05 9.38
N GLY A 217 0.71 -0.57 8.73
CA GLY A 217 -0.31 0.29 9.33
C GLY A 217 0.08 1.77 9.51
N ALA A 218 1.37 2.08 9.64
CA ALA A 218 1.82 3.46 9.90
C ALA A 218 1.51 4.41 8.72
N PRO A 219 1.31 5.72 8.97
CA PRO A 219 1.13 6.32 10.29
C PRO A 219 -0.21 5.88 10.89
N TYR A 220 -0.22 5.77 12.20
CA TYR A 220 -1.38 5.44 13.01
C TYR A 220 -2.04 6.70 13.56
N SER A 221 -3.35 6.64 13.76
CA SER A 221 -4.05 7.57 14.64
C SER A 221 -4.28 6.90 15.98
N LEU A 222 -4.01 7.59 17.09
CA LEU A 222 -4.18 7.10 18.46
C LEU A 222 -5.59 6.55 18.69
N GLY A 223 -6.62 7.29 18.28
CA GLY A 223 -8.01 6.83 18.39
C GLY A 223 -8.34 5.58 17.58
N SER A 224 -7.61 5.28 16.49
CA SER A 224 -7.78 4.00 15.79
C SER A 224 -7.03 2.88 16.49
N LEU A 225 -5.84 3.14 17.05
CA LEU A 225 -5.13 2.11 17.82
C LEU A 225 -5.91 1.70 19.08
N VAL A 226 -6.52 2.64 19.78
CA VAL A 226 -7.36 2.36 20.95
C VAL A 226 -8.64 1.58 20.58
N ARG A 227 -9.26 1.88 19.44
CA ARG A 227 -10.46 1.16 18.97
C ARG A 227 -10.18 -0.27 18.52
N HIS A 228 -9.00 -0.53 17.96
CA HIS A 228 -8.62 -1.87 17.49
C HIS A 228 -7.91 -2.70 18.56
N SER A 229 -7.50 -2.09 19.67
CA SER A 229 -6.94 -2.84 20.78
C SER A 229 -8.07 -3.50 21.59
N ALA A 230 -7.77 -4.66 22.17
CA ALA A 230 -8.67 -5.30 23.13
C ALA A 230 -8.87 -4.47 24.42
N LEU A 231 -8.27 -3.28 24.53
CA LEU A 231 -8.35 -2.40 25.69
C LEU A 231 -9.73 -1.76 25.86
N GLN A 232 -10.55 -1.74 24.79
CA GLN A 232 -11.95 -1.33 24.86
C GLN A 232 -12.92 -2.52 25.00
N ALA A 233 -12.41 -3.75 25.14
CA ALA A 233 -13.26 -4.88 25.46
C ALA A 233 -13.66 -4.78 26.94
N ASP A 234 -14.79 -4.14 27.21
CA ASP A 234 -15.48 -4.30 28.48
C ASP A 234 -15.69 -5.80 28.72
N PHE A 235 -15.05 -6.35 29.76
CA PHE A 235 -15.21 -7.75 30.14
C PHE A 235 -16.71 -8.04 30.33
N GLY A 236 -17.30 -8.86 29.44
CA GLY A 236 -18.65 -9.38 29.60
C GLY A 236 -19.78 -8.67 28.85
N THR A 237 -19.56 -7.59 28.09
CA THR A 237 -20.62 -7.03 27.24
C THR A 237 -20.61 -7.66 25.84
N ARG A 238 -21.65 -8.45 25.56
CA ARG A 238 -22.02 -8.79 24.18
C ARG A 238 -22.34 -7.49 23.44
N VAL A 239 -21.41 -6.99 22.64
CA VAL A 239 -21.70 -5.91 21.69
C VAL A 239 -22.68 -6.49 20.66
N PRO A 240 -23.93 -6.01 20.57
CA PRO A 240 -24.86 -6.54 19.59
C PRO A 240 -24.31 -6.23 18.19
N LYS A 241 -24.15 -7.26 17.35
CA LYS A 241 -24.01 -7.05 15.91
C LYS A 241 -25.23 -6.24 15.48
N ARG A 242 -25.03 -4.97 15.13
CA ARG A 242 -26.07 -4.11 14.57
C ARG A 242 -26.52 -4.79 13.28
N LYS A 243 -27.65 -5.52 13.34
CA LYS A 243 -28.36 -5.93 12.13
C LYS A 243 -28.66 -4.64 11.39
N VAL A 244 -28.11 -4.50 10.20
CA VAL A 244 -28.62 -3.53 9.22
C VAL A 244 -30.02 -4.03 8.90
N THR A 245 -31.01 -3.46 9.55
CA THR A 245 -32.41 -3.61 9.13
C THR A 245 -32.52 -2.86 7.83
N GLU A 246 -32.63 -3.58 6.71
CA GLU A 246 -33.14 -3.02 5.47
C GLU A 246 -34.56 -2.53 5.76
N GLU A 247 -34.74 -1.20 5.88
CA GLU A 247 -36.08 -0.64 5.82
C GLU A 247 -36.60 -0.80 4.39
N PRO A 248 -37.83 -1.31 4.19
CA PRO A 248 -38.42 -1.39 2.86
C PRO A 248 -38.63 0.01 2.30
N PRO A 249 -38.53 0.20 0.97
CA PRO A 249 -38.67 1.50 0.35
C PRO A 249 -40.06 2.08 0.61
N GLY A 250 -40.11 3.19 1.34
CA GLY A 250 -41.32 3.97 1.55
C GLY A 250 -41.90 4.51 0.23
N PRO A 251 -43.22 4.73 0.16
CA PRO A 251 -43.90 5.08 -1.10
C PRO A 251 -43.43 6.44 -1.65
N ALA A 252 -43.26 6.48 -2.98
CA ALA A 252 -42.80 7.64 -3.71
C ALA A 252 -43.69 8.89 -3.47
N PRO A 253 -43.09 10.09 -3.36
CA PRO A 253 -43.85 11.32 -3.18
C PRO A 253 -44.65 11.67 -4.45
N ARG A 254 -45.94 11.97 -4.26
CA ARG A 254 -46.87 12.38 -5.32
C ARG A 254 -46.42 13.72 -5.95
N PRO A 255 -46.57 13.90 -7.27
CA PRO A 255 -46.20 15.15 -7.94
C PRO A 255 -47.11 16.30 -7.50
N LYS A 256 -46.51 17.40 -7.03
CA LYS A 256 -47.22 18.62 -6.67
C LYS A 256 -47.66 19.35 -7.95
N LYS A 257 -48.97 19.55 -8.10
CA LYS A 257 -49.57 20.38 -9.15
C LYS A 257 -49.07 21.82 -9.02
N LEU A 258 -48.66 22.40 -10.14
CA LEU A 258 -48.49 23.85 -10.32
C LEU A 258 -49.81 24.55 -9.98
N MET A 259 -49.83 25.43 -8.98
CA MET A 259 -50.86 26.45 -8.84
C MET A 259 -50.18 27.82 -8.99
N THR A 260 -50.51 28.47 -10.09
CA THR A 260 -50.35 29.91 -10.34
C THR A 260 -51.38 30.68 -9.52
N CYS A 261 -50.97 31.77 -8.87
CA CYS A 261 -51.89 32.84 -8.46
C CYS A 261 -51.26 34.22 -8.74
N HIS A 262 -51.94 34.96 -9.61
CA HIS A 262 -51.87 36.40 -9.79
C HIS A 262 -52.55 37.15 -8.62
N GLY A 263 -52.20 38.43 -8.46
CA GLY A 263 -52.98 39.45 -7.74
C GLY A 263 -52.08 40.52 -7.12
N CYS A 264 -51.71 41.57 -7.86
CA CYS A 264 -52.35 42.89 -7.85
C CYS A 264 -52.46 43.55 -6.46
N ARG A 265 -51.60 44.54 -6.21
CA ARG A 265 -51.97 45.97 -6.16
C ARG A 265 -50.75 46.83 -6.41
#